data_AF-A0A963N9R2-F1
#
_entry.id   AF-A0A963N9R2-F1
#
_cell.length_a   1.000
_cell.length_b   1.000
_cell.length_c   1.000
_cell.angle_alpha   90.00
_cell.angle_beta   90.00
_cell.angle_gamma   90.00
#
_symmetry.space_group_name_H-M   'P 1'
#
loop_
_entity.id
_entity.type
_entity.pdbx_description
1 polymer ?
#
loop_
_entity_poly.entity_id
_entity_poly.type
_entity_poly.pdbx_seq_one_letter_code
_entity_poly.pdbx_strand_id
1 'polypeptide(L)'
;DFNVVADTIELENAIFASLTSTGTLAAGLFRAGAGVSAADADDFILYDSASGALFYDADGNGAGAAVQFASLSGGLALSNADFLVT
;
A
#
# COMPACT_ATOMS: atom_id res chain seq x y z
N ASP A 1 -0.08 16.44 -7.35
CA ASP A 1 0.94 15.46 -6.92
C ASP A 1 0.44 14.87 -5.60
N PHE A 2 1.17 13.93 -5.00
CA PHE A 2 0.87 13.49 -3.63
C PHE A 2 1.92 14.08 -2.69
N ASN A 3 1.47 14.73 -1.63
CA ASN A 3 2.28 15.30 -0.59
C ASN A 3 2.18 14.44 0.67
N VAL A 4 3.27 13.74 1.01
CA VAL A 4 3.37 12.84 2.17
C VAL A 4 2.99 13.52 3.50
N VAL A 5 3.11 14.84 3.63
CA VAL A 5 2.77 15.54 4.87
C VAL A 5 1.30 15.97 4.93
N ALA A 6 0.68 16.19 3.78
CA ALA A 6 -0.61 16.88 3.68
C ALA A 6 -1.76 16.00 3.16
N ASP A 7 -1.43 15.00 2.35
CA ASP A 7 -2.42 14.16 1.68
C ASP A 7 -2.56 12.81 2.38
N THR A 8 -3.70 12.16 2.17
CA THR A 8 -4.00 10.83 2.71
C THR A 8 -4.67 9.99 1.63
N ILE A 9 -4.31 8.71 1.57
CA ILE A 9 -4.91 7.73 0.66
C ILE A 9 -5.96 6.95 1.45
N GLU A 10 -7.22 7.10 1.08
CA GLU A 10 -8.32 6.36 1.69
C GLU A 10 -8.57 5.04 0.97
N LEU A 11 -8.64 3.94 1.72
CA LEU A 11 -8.82 2.58 1.24
C LEU A 11 -10.08 1.99 1.87
N GLU A 12 -11.13 1.82 1.07
CA GLU A 12 -12.39 1.22 1.52
C GLU A 12 -12.26 -0.30 1.67
N ASN A 13 -12.46 -0.82 2.89
CA ASN A 13 -12.26 -2.23 3.18
C ASN A 13 -13.26 -3.16 2.47
N ALA A 14 -14.40 -2.64 2.00
CA ALA A 14 -15.30 -3.41 1.14
C ALA A 14 -14.66 -3.77 -0.22
N ILE A 15 -13.63 -3.03 -0.64
CA ILE A 15 -12.83 -3.30 -1.85
C ILE A 15 -11.50 -3.97 -1.48
N PHE A 16 -10.80 -3.45 -0.47
CA PHE A 16 -9.53 -3.97 0.02
C PHE A 16 -9.76 -4.96 1.17
N ALA A 17 -10.41 -6.09 0.87
CA ALA A 17 -10.98 -6.99 1.87
C ALA A 17 -9.99 -7.60 2.89
N SER A 18 -8.69 -7.62 2.61
CA SER A 18 -7.66 -8.07 3.56
C SER A 18 -7.36 -7.02 4.64
N LEU A 19 -7.73 -5.75 4.42
CA LEU A 19 -7.58 -4.64 5.36
C LEU A 19 -8.77 -4.59 6.33
N THR A 20 -8.81 -5.55 7.26
CA THR A 20 -9.97 -5.77 8.14
C THR A 20 -10.15 -4.77 9.28
N SER A 21 -9.14 -3.94 9.57
CA SER A 21 -9.18 -2.94 10.64
C SER A 21 -9.24 -1.53 10.05
N THR A 22 -10.23 -0.74 10.48
CA THR A 22 -10.38 0.66 10.07
C THR A 22 -9.42 1.58 10.84
N GLY A 23 -9.20 2.78 10.32
CA GLY A 23 -8.24 3.75 10.83
C GLY A 23 -6.91 3.71 10.09
N THR A 24 -5.85 4.21 10.72
CA THR A 24 -4.51 4.19 10.11
C THR A 24 -4.10 2.75 9.77
N LEU A 25 -3.60 2.54 8.56
CA LEU A 25 -3.11 1.23 8.11
C LEU A 25 -2.06 0.70 9.09
N ALA A 26 -2.18 -0.55 9.52
CA ALA A 26 -1.19 -1.15 10.41
C ALA A 26 0.17 -1.30 9.70
N ALA A 27 1.26 -1.06 10.43
CA ALA A 27 2.60 -0.98 9.83
C ALA A 27 3.05 -2.28 9.13
N GLY A 28 2.64 -3.45 9.63
CA GLY A 28 2.92 -4.74 8.99
C GLY A 28 2.19 -4.92 7.66
N LEU A 29 1.13 -4.13 7.40
CA LEU A 29 0.34 -4.25 6.17
C LEU A 29 0.89 -3.44 5.00
N PHE A 30 1.99 -2.70 5.21
CA PHE A 30 2.57 -1.80 4.24
C PHE A 30 4.04 -2.11 4.01
N ARG A 31 4.41 -2.23 2.73
CA ARG A 31 5.79 -2.36 2.30
C ARG A 31 6.11 -1.40 1.17
N ALA A 32 7.29 -0.80 1.25
CA ALA A 32 7.81 0.08 0.22
C ALA A 32 9.23 -0.32 -0.19
N GLY A 33 9.56 -0.12 -1.47
CA GLY A 33 10.90 -0.33 -1.99
C GLY A 33 10.95 -0.28 -3.51
N ALA A 34 12.15 -0.17 -4.08
CA ALA A 34 12.33 -0.21 -5.53
C ALA A 34 12.07 -1.63 -6.04
N GLY A 35 11.10 -1.79 -6.96
CA GLY A 35 10.68 -3.11 -7.45
C GLY A 35 10.08 -4.00 -6.37
N VAL A 36 9.35 -3.39 -5.42
CA VAL A 36 8.76 -4.07 -4.27
C VAL A 36 7.88 -5.27 -4.67
N SER A 37 7.94 -6.32 -3.86
CA SER A 37 6.95 -7.39 -3.78
C SER A 37 6.65 -7.63 -2.30
N ALA A 38 5.51 -8.26 -2.01
CA ALA A 38 5.28 -8.83 -0.68
C ALA A 38 6.40 -9.83 -0.32
N ALA A 39 6.74 -9.92 0.96
CA ALA A 39 7.83 -10.73 1.49
C ALA A 39 7.45 -11.56 2.72
N ASP A 40 6.41 -11.20 3.46
CA ASP A 40 5.84 -11.99 4.56
C ASP A 40 4.33 -12.19 4.37
N ALA A 41 3.57 -12.49 5.43
CA ALA A 41 2.19 -12.99 5.28
C ALA A 41 1.14 -11.88 5.22
N ASP A 42 1.55 -10.63 5.44
CA ASP A 42 0.65 -9.52 5.69
C ASP A 42 0.97 -8.25 4.89
N ASP A 43 1.94 -8.29 3.97
CA ASP A 43 2.29 -7.17 3.08
C ASP A 43 1.19 -6.90 2.01
N PHE A 44 0.04 -6.36 2.41
CA PHE A 44 -1.11 -6.16 1.51
C PHE A 44 -1.02 -4.90 0.65
N ILE A 45 -0.42 -3.82 1.14
CA ILE A 45 -0.25 -2.56 0.39
C ILE A 45 1.22 -2.36 0.06
N LEU A 46 1.52 -2.29 -1.24
CA LEU A 46 2.89 -2.22 -1.74
C LEU A 46 3.10 -0.91 -2.50
N TYR A 47 4.17 -0.20 -2.20
CA TYR A 47 4.61 0.98 -2.94
C TYR A 47 5.96 0.74 -3.63
N ASP A 48 5.96 0.74 -4.96
CA ASP A 48 7.19 0.72 -5.73
C ASP A 48 7.79 2.12 -5.78
N SER A 49 8.84 2.34 -4.96
CA SER A 49 9.48 3.64 -4.87
C SER A 49 10.25 4.03 -6.14
N ALA A 50 10.52 3.10 -7.07
CA ALA A 50 11.16 3.42 -8.34
C ALA A 50 10.17 4.00 -9.36
N SER A 51 9.00 3.37 -9.50
CA SER A 51 7.98 3.76 -10.49
C SER A 51 6.91 4.70 -9.94
N GLY A 52 6.68 4.70 -8.63
CA GLY A 52 5.55 5.37 -7.99
C GLY A 52 4.27 4.54 -7.96
N ALA A 53 4.28 3.28 -8.42
CA ALA A 53 3.11 2.44 -8.47
C ALA A 53 2.67 1.95 -7.08
N LEU A 54 1.36 1.98 -6.81
CA LEU A 54 0.75 1.38 -5.63
C LEU A 54 -0.03 0.13 -6.02
N PHE A 55 0.23 -0.96 -5.30
CA PHE A 55 -0.38 -2.25 -5.53
C PHE A 55 -1.10 -2.75 -4.29
N TYR A 56 -2.16 -3.51 -4.53
CA TYR A 56 -2.80 -4.34 -3.52
C TYR A 56 -2.47 -5.79 -3.81
N ASP A 57 -1.79 -6.43 -2.88
CA ASP A 57 -1.60 -7.86 -2.85
C ASP A 57 -2.70 -8.46 -1.98
N ALA A 58 -3.59 -9.27 -2.56
CA ALA A 58 -4.74 -9.81 -1.83
C ALA A 58 -4.34 -10.96 -0.87
N ASP A 59 -3.25 -11.68 -1.17
CA ASP A 59 -2.76 -12.75 -0.31
C ASP A 59 -1.65 -12.29 0.64
N GLY A 60 -1.14 -11.09 0.43
CA GLY A 60 -0.17 -10.41 1.28
C GLY A 60 1.22 -11.02 1.28
N ASN A 61 1.44 -12.09 0.49
CA ASN A 61 2.70 -12.86 0.47
C ASN A 61 3.31 -13.03 -0.92
N GLY A 62 2.69 -12.45 -1.95
CA GLY A 62 3.23 -12.43 -3.31
C GLY A 62 3.06 -13.74 -4.07
N ALA A 63 2.27 -14.69 -3.55
CA ALA A 63 1.95 -15.91 -4.29
C ALA A 63 1.09 -15.60 -5.53
N GLY A 64 0.17 -14.65 -5.38
CA GLY A 64 -0.68 -14.07 -6.40
C GLY A 64 -0.07 -12.79 -6.97
N ALA A 65 -0.59 -12.38 -8.13
CA ALA A 65 -0.18 -11.11 -8.72
C ALA A 65 -0.84 -9.95 -7.96
N ALA A 66 -0.02 -9.06 -7.39
CA ALA A 66 -0.50 -7.81 -6.83
C ALA A 66 -1.08 -6.91 -7.95
N VAL A 67 -2.23 -6.28 -7.67
CA VAL A 67 -2.95 -5.46 -8.64
C VAL A 67 -2.62 -3.99 -8.41
N GLN A 68 -2.12 -3.31 -9.45
CA GLN A 68 -1.91 -1.87 -9.37
C GLN A 68 -3.25 -1.14 -9.34
N PHE A 69 -3.45 -0.27 -8.34
CA PHE A 69 -4.68 0.51 -8.21
C PHE A 69 -4.45 2.02 -8.26
N ALA A 70 -3.20 2.49 -8.08
CA ALA A 70 -2.87 3.90 -8.18
C ALA A 70 -1.44 4.11 -8.73
N SER A 71 -1.16 5.35 -9.14
CA SER A 71 0.16 5.80 -9.58
C SER A 71 0.46 7.17 -8.99
N LEU A 72 1.59 7.26 -8.29
CA LEU A 72 2.12 8.47 -7.66
C LEU A 72 3.45 8.84 -8.32
N SER A 73 4.16 9.81 -7.75
CA SER A 73 5.57 10.01 -8.07
C SER A 73 6.43 8.94 -7.40
N GLY A 74 7.51 8.52 -8.07
CA GLY A 74 8.55 7.70 -7.45
C GLY A 74 9.36 8.51 -6.41
N GLY A 75 10.03 7.81 -5.51
CA GLY A 75 10.91 8.40 -4.50
C GLY A 75 10.20 9.09 -3.33
N LEU A 76 8.89 8.92 -3.18
CA LEU A 76 8.17 9.42 -2.01
C LEU A 76 8.54 8.58 -0.78
N ALA A 77 8.74 9.26 0.36
CA ALA A 77 8.96 8.63 1.65
C ALA A 77 7.62 8.20 2.29
N LEU A 78 6.82 7.43 1.54
CA LEU A 78 5.53 6.91 2.00
C LEU A 78 5.73 5.92 3.16
N SER A 79 4.77 5.94 4.06
CA SER A 79 4.66 5.09 5.23
C SER A 79 3.21 4.60 5.38
N ASN A 80 2.98 3.65 6.29
CA ASN A 80 1.62 3.21 6.62
C ASN A 80 0.73 4.36 7.15
N ALA A 81 1.32 5.44 7.68
CA ALA A 81 0.58 6.58 8.21
C ALA A 81 -0.11 7.42 7.13
N ASP A 82 0.29 7.26 5.87
CA ASP A 82 -0.30 7.96 4.71
C ASP A 82 -1.61 7.31 4.23
N PHE A 83 -2.01 6.20 4.85
CA PHE A 83 -3.18 5.42 4.48
C PHE A 83 -4.22 5.38 5.60
N LEU A 84 -5.47 5.63 5.22
CA LEU A 84 -6.65 5.50 6.08
C LEU A 84 -7.55 4.41 5.53
N VAL A 85 -7.88 3.41 6.36
CA VAL A 85 -8.85 2.36 6.00
C VAL A 85 -10.24 2.74 6.53
N THR A 86 -11.24 2.73 5.66
CA THR A 86 -12.66 2.95 6.00
C THR A 86 -13.48 1.68 5.94
#